data_AF-A0A3M1I8J7-F1
#
_entry.id   AF-A0A3M1I8J7-F1
#
_cell.length_a   1.000
_cell.length_b   1.000
_cell.length_c   1.000
_cell.angle_alpha   90.00
_cell.angle_beta   90.00
_cell.angle_gamma   90.00
#
_symmetry.space_group_name_H-M   'P 1'
#
loop_
_entity.id
_entity.type
_entity.pdbx_description
1 polymer ?
#
loop_
_entity_poly.entity_id
_entity_poly.type
_entity_poly.pdbx_seq_one_letter_code
_entity_poly.pdbx_strand_id
1 'polypeptide(L)'
;MSPPDKQKNFLERLLARWGGRYIPIAQQGVQLLSFLFASLGIFFILYNTDLTPLETQRLFQSVMLLVLGANVLLLIAILLLTPTARRHLDLWAAGEPRPEEEEKEAWQEIVTAVPRFSAIALIIAVVEVILPAAAYMYYVTEDINVAIHVALGGFLSATALITVDTILFETAITPARIVLLPRSFEDQIAGLQGRRMRTRLTLLVSSLIVITLLMTIPVAYQQLVNVMAASGIGFDTLPSLQIQFTLISFLALALGVFLTNILVRTIDTPLRHLAEVMTQVQQGDLSRRALVTGLDESGIIAVRLNHMLEQLEELQRGLEEKVAEQTALLSRRVAQLEAAAQVA
;
A
#
# COMPACT_ATOMS: atom_id res chain seq x y z
N MET A 1 0.45 10.20 -23.68
CA MET A 1 0.51 11.68 -23.61
C MET A 1 0.52 12.07 -22.14
N SER A 2 1.64 12.59 -21.62
CA SER A 2 1.72 13.03 -20.22
C SER A 2 0.87 14.30 -20.04
N PRO A 3 0.05 14.42 -18.97
CA PRO A 3 -0.71 15.63 -18.72
C PRO A 3 0.22 16.84 -18.47
N PRO A 4 -0.22 18.08 -18.77
CA PRO A 4 0.57 19.28 -18.54
C PRO A 4 0.95 19.43 -17.06
N ASP A 5 2.14 19.95 -16.77
CA ASP A 5 2.75 20.03 -15.42
C ASP A 5 1.89 20.69 -14.33
N LYS A 6 0.88 21.49 -14.71
CA LYS A 6 -0.06 22.13 -13.78
C LYS A 6 -1.18 21.21 -13.26
N GLN A 7 -1.45 20.07 -13.92
CA GLN A 7 -2.45 19.09 -13.49
C GLN A 7 -1.87 17.91 -12.72
N LYS A 8 -0.53 17.79 -12.65
CA LYS A 8 0.12 16.66 -12.00
C LYS A 8 0.05 16.76 -10.48
N ASN A 9 -0.42 15.69 -9.84
CA ASN A 9 -0.38 15.55 -8.39
C ASN A 9 1.08 15.66 -7.88
N PHE A 10 1.26 16.03 -6.60
CA PHE A 10 2.61 16.18 -6.01
C PHE A 10 3.50 14.94 -6.23
N LEU A 11 2.94 13.75 -6.07
CA LEU A 11 3.65 12.49 -6.27
C LEU A 11 4.04 12.24 -7.74
N GLU A 12 3.23 12.65 -8.71
CA GLU A 12 3.54 12.53 -10.13
C GLU A 12 4.68 13.47 -10.55
N ARG A 13 4.74 14.67 -9.96
CA ARG A 13 5.87 15.60 -10.15
C ARG A 13 7.16 15.02 -9.59
N LEU A 14 7.10 14.36 -8.43
CA LEU A 14 8.24 13.64 -7.88
C LEU A 14 8.65 12.46 -8.77
N LEU A 15 7.70 11.66 -9.26
CA LEU A 15 8.00 10.56 -10.17
C LEU A 15 8.71 11.05 -11.43
N ALA A 16 8.19 12.10 -12.07
CA ALA A 16 8.79 12.69 -13.26
C ALA A 16 10.22 13.21 -13.03
N ARG A 17 10.50 13.73 -11.84
CA ARG A 17 11.82 14.26 -11.49
C ARG A 17 12.84 13.17 -11.15
N TRP A 18 12.41 12.08 -10.52
CA TRP A 18 13.31 11.09 -9.93
C TRP A 18 13.35 9.75 -10.68
N GLY A 19 12.45 9.50 -11.63
CA GLY A 19 12.45 8.28 -12.46
C GLY A 19 12.45 7.02 -11.60
N GLY A 20 13.39 6.11 -11.85
CA GLY A 20 13.60 4.89 -11.09
C GLY A 20 14.03 5.11 -9.63
N ARG A 21 14.64 6.25 -9.30
CA ARG A 21 14.97 6.59 -7.90
C ARG A 21 13.74 6.96 -7.08
N TYR A 22 12.61 7.21 -7.72
CA TYR A 22 11.36 7.53 -7.04
C TYR A 22 10.95 6.47 -6.02
N ILE A 23 10.98 5.17 -6.40
CA ILE A 23 10.50 4.06 -5.55
C ILE A 23 11.23 4.03 -4.19
N PRO A 24 12.58 3.93 -4.13
CA PRO A 24 13.28 3.87 -2.84
C PRO A 24 13.13 5.17 -2.04
N ILE A 25 13.08 6.32 -2.70
CA ILE A 25 12.97 7.62 -2.00
C ILE A 25 11.57 7.81 -1.41
N ALA A 26 10.54 7.44 -2.16
CA ALA A 26 9.17 7.43 -1.67
C ALA A 26 9.04 6.49 -0.47
N GLN A 27 9.64 5.29 -0.55
CA GLN A 27 9.65 4.33 0.55
C GLN A 27 10.35 4.92 1.80
N GLN A 28 11.53 5.53 1.66
CA GLN A 28 12.23 6.14 2.81
C GLN A 28 11.41 7.29 3.42
N GLY A 29 10.76 8.12 2.60
CA GLY A 29 9.84 9.15 3.08
C GLY A 29 8.65 8.57 3.86
N VAL A 30 8.08 7.46 3.39
CA VAL A 30 7.02 6.73 4.08
C VAL A 30 7.51 6.15 5.40
N GLN A 31 8.73 5.60 5.43
CA GLN A 31 9.31 5.01 6.63
C GLN A 31 9.53 6.05 7.73
N LEU A 32 10.03 7.24 7.37
CA LEU A 32 10.17 8.36 8.29
C LEU A 32 8.81 8.80 8.89
N LEU A 33 7.76 8.86 8.07
CA LEU A 33 6.42 9.22 8.54
C LEU A 33 5.83 8.13 9.46
N SER A 34 6.08 6.86 9.13
CA SER A 34 5.63 5.71 9.91
C SER A 34 6.39 5.54 11.23
N PHE A 35 7.59 6.12 11.35
CA PHE A 35 8.44 6.00 12.55
C PHE A 35 7.80 6.60 13.80
N LEU A 36 6.87 7.55 13.65
CA LEU A 36 6.08 8.09 14.76
C LEU A 36 5.33 6.99 15.54
N PHE A 37 4.94 5.90 14.86
CA PHE A 37 4.25 4.77 15.47
C PHE A 37 5.18 3.82 16.24
N ALA A 38 6.52 3.92 16.06
CA ALA A 38 7.47 3.19 16.88
C ALA A 38 7.51 3.68 18.34
N SER A 39 7.05 4.91 18.59
CA SER A 39 6.94 5.46 19.96
C SER A 39 5.99 4.65 20.85
N LEU A 40 5.00 3.95 20.26
CA LEU A 40 4.02 3.14 21.00
C LEU A 40 4.68 2.04 21.82
N GLY A 41 5.65 1.32 21.26
CA GLY A 41 6.33 0.26 22.00
C GLY A 41 7.29 0.79 23.04
N ILE A 42 7.99 1.88 22.76
CA ILE A 42 8.86 2.53 23.75
C ILE A 42 8.03 3.00 24.94
N PHE A 43 6.92 3.69 24.69
CA PHE A 43 5.97 4.10 25.73
C PHE A 43 5.46 2.88 26.53
N PHE A 44 5.07 1.81 25.83
CA PHE A 44 4.64 0.56 26.46
C PHE A 44 5.72 -0.02 27.39
N ILE A 45 6.98 -0.08 26.95
CA ILE A 45 8.08 -0.61 27.77
C ILE A 45 8.26 0.27 29.01
N LEU A 46 8.48 1.58 28.83
CA LEU A 46 8.75 2.51 29.93
C LEU A 46 7.63 2.56 30.98
N TYR A 47 6.39 2.32 30.58
CA TYR A 47 5.26 2.33 31.49
C TYR A 47 5.09 1.01 32.27
N ASN A 48 5.56 -0.11 31.72
CA ASN A 48 5.36 -1.44 32.31
C ASN A 48 6.63 -2.04 32.93
N THR A 49 7.76 -1.32 32.90
CA THR A 49 9.03 -1.77 33.49
C THR A 49 9.67 -0.70 34.35
N ASP A 50 10.17 -1.08 35.52
CA ASP A 50 10.88 -0.19 36.45
C ASP A 50 12.37 -0.06 36.07
N LEU A 51 12.65 0.55 34.91
CA LEU A 51 14.01 0.77 34.45
C LEU A 51 14.66 1.96 35.16
N THR A 52 15.92 1.80 35.57
CA THR A 52 16.75 2.92 36.00
C THR A 52 17.01 3.90 34.84
N PRO A 53 17.40 5.16 35.11
CA PRO A 53 17.75 6.11 34.05
C PRO A 53 18.87 5.61 33.12
N LEU A 54 19.84 4.86 33.67
CA LEU A 54 20.94 4.30 32.89
C LEU A 54 20.47 3.16 31.98
N GLU A 55 19.61 2.26 32.48
CA GLU A 55 19.05 1.17 31.68
C GLU A 55 18.11 1.70 30.60
N THR A 56 17.32 2.73 30.92
CA THR A 56 16.49 3.46 29.95
C THR A 56 17.36 4.02 28.82
N GLN A 57 18.46 4.70 29.16
CA GLN A 57 19.39 5.21 28.15
C GLN A 57 19.98 4.07 27.29
N ARG A 58 20.36 2.94 27.90
CA ARG A 58 20.87 1.77 27.18
C ARG A 58 19.84 1.17 26.22
N LEU A 59 18.57 1.08 26.64
CA LEU A 59 17.46 0.64 25.79
C LEU A 59 17.31 1.56 24.56
N PHE A 60 17.28 2.88 24.77
CA PHE A 60 17.17 3.83 23.66
C PHE A 60 18.34 3.72 22.69
N GLN A 61 19.58 3.61 23.19
CA GLN A 61 20.78 3.49 22.36
C GLN A 61 20.79 2.19 21.55
N SER A 62 20.45 1.05 22.18
CA SER A 62 20.41 -0.23 21.49
C SER A 62 19.32 -0.25 20.41
N VAL A 63 18.10 0.17 20.75
CA VAL A 63 16.99 0.24 19.77
C VAL A 63 17.33 1.18 18.63
N MET A 64 17.91 2.36 18.89
CA MET A 64 18.27 3.30 17.83
C MET A 64 19.31 2.71 16.88
N LEU A 65 20.33 2.02 17.40
CA LEU A 65 21.37 1.37 16.59
C LEU A 65 20.79 0.24 15.73
N LEU A 66 19.97 -0.64 16.31
CA LEU A 66 19.33 -1.74 15.59
C LEU A 66 18.35 -1.24 14.53
N VAL A 67 17.60 -0.17 14.82
CA VAL A 67 16.71 0.48 13.85
C VAL A 67 17.49 1.08 12.69
N LEU A 68 18.64 1.70 12.93
CA LEU A 68 19.49 2.21 11.84
C LEU A 68 19.96 1.07 10.92
N GLY A 69 20.39 -0.06 11.50
CA GLY A 69 20.70 -1.28 10.75
C GLY A 69 19.52 -1.79 9.93
N ALA A 70 18.35 -1.87 10.55
CA ALA A 70 17.11 -2.27 9.88
C ALA A 70 16.73 -1.35 8.70
N ASN A 71 16.91 -0.03 8.83
CA ASN A 71 16.66 0.92 7.74
C ASN A 71 17.58 0.67 6.54
N VAL A 72 18.87 0.36 6.78
CA VAL A 72 19.82 0.01 5.72
C VAL A 72 19.40 -1.28 5.02
N LEU A 73 19.04 -2.32 5.78
CA LEU A 73 18.56 -3.58 5.22
C LEU A 73 17.27 -3.42 4.41
N LEU A 74 16.36 -2.56 4.87
CA LEU A 74 15.12 -2.26 4.16
C LEU A 74 15.36 -1.46 2.88
N LEU A 75 16.31 -0.53 2.89
CA LEU A 75 16.73 0.16 1.66
C LEU A 75 17.32 -0.83 0.64
N ILE A 76 18.16 -1.77 1.10
CA ILE A 76 18.69 -2.82 0.22
C ILE A 76 17.56 -3.70 -0.31
N ALA A 77 16.61 -4.10 0.55
CA ALA A 77 15.48 -4.93 0.16
C ALA A 77 14.64 -4.26 -0.95
N ILE A 78 14.30 -2.98 -0.83
CA ILE A 78 13.49 -2.32 -1.88
C ILE A 78 14.24 -2.20 -3.20
N LEU A 79 15.57 -2.01 -3.16
CA LEU A 79 16.40 -1.96 -4.36
C LEU A 79 16.46 -3.32 -5.07
N LEU A 80 16.52 -4.42 -4.30
CA LEU A 80 16.53 -5.79 -4.82
C LEU A 80 15.16 -6.26 -5.32
N LEU A 81 14.07 -5.71 -4.76
CA LEU A 81 12.70 -6.07 -5.14
C LEU A 81 12.21 -5.39 -6.42
N THR A 82 12.85 -4.29 -6.84
CA THR A 82 12.37 -3.44 -7.95
C THR A 82 13.42 -3.10 -9.02
N PRO A 83 14.38 -3.97 -9.38
CA PRO A 83 15.42 -3.61 -10.35
C PRO A 83 14.84 -3.24 -11.72
N THR A 84 13.97 -4.07 -12.29
CA THR A 84 13.43 -3.91 -13.64
C THR A 84 12.40 -2.78 -13.69
N ALA A 85 11.55 -2.68 -12.67
CA ALA A 85 10.60 -1.57 -12.50
C ALA A 85 11.30 -0.21 -12.44
N ARG A 86 12.39 -0.09 -11.66
CA ARG A 86 13.16 1.16 -11.57
C ARG A 86 13.79 1.52 -12.92
N ARG A 87 14.37 0.55 -13.62
CA ARG A 87 14.95 0.76 -14.95
C ARG A 87 13.91 1.26 -15.96
N HIS A 88 12.71 0.68 -15.96
CA HIS A 88 11.62 1.12 -16.84
C HIS A 88 11.12 2.53 -16.50
N LEU A 89 11.14 2.92 -15.23
CA LEU A 89 10.81 4.29 -14.82
C LEU A 89 11.89 5.30 -15.20
N ASP A 90 13.17 4.92 -15.20
CA ASP A 90 14.25 5.75 -15.71
C ASP A 90 14.10 6.02 -17.22
N LEU A 91 13.82 4.96 -18.01
CA LEU A 91 13.54 5.10 -19.45
C LEU A 91 12.31 5.98 -19.71
N TRP A 92 11.24 5.78 -18.94
CA TRP A 92 10.04 6.63 -19.04
C TRP A 92 10.34 8.10 -18.73
N ALA A 93 11.15 8.38 -17.70
CA ALA A 93 11.53 9.74 -17.33
C ALA A 93 12.44 10.39 -18.39
N ALA A 94 13.27 9.59 -19.08
CA ALA A 94 14.10 10.04 -20.20
C ALA A 94 13.29 10.22 -21.52
N GLY A 95 12.05 9.72 -21.58
CA GLY A 95 11.24 9.71 -22.80
C GLY A 95 11.68 8.63 -23.81
N GLU A 96 12.44 7.64 -23.35
CA GLU A 96 12.94 6.54 -24.17
C GLU A 96 11.90 5.39 -24.28
N PRO A 97 11.89 4.66 -25.40
CA PRO A 97 11.02 3.50 -25.55
C PRO A 97 11.41 2.41 -24.53
N ARG A 98 10.41 1.81 -23.88
CA ARG A 98 10.61 0.72 -22.92
C ARG A 98 10.63 -0.62 -23.65
N PRO A 99 11.50 -1.56 -23.25
CA PRO A 99 11.50 -2.92 -23.81
C PRO A 99 10.16 -3.63 -23.56
N GLU A 100 9.52 -4.13 -24.62
CA GLU A 100 8.24 -4.85 -24.51
C GLU A 100 8.40 -6.22 -23.82
N GLU A 101 9.53 -6.89 -24.03
CA GLU A 101 9.85 -8.20 -23.46
C GLU A 101 9.87 -8.19 -21.92
N GLU A 102 10.20 -7.05 -21.30
CA GLU A 102 10.34 -6.89 -19.86
C GLU A 102 9.17 -6.15 -19.20
N GLU A 103 8.14 -5.72 -19.95
CA GLU A 103 6.99 -5.02 -19.37
C GLU A 103 6.27 -5.85 -18.31
N LYS A 104 6.13 -7.16 -18.56
CA LYS A 104 5.52 -8.09 -17.62
C LYS A 104 6.32 -8.23 -16.32
N GLU A 105 7.65 -8.28 -16.41
CA GLU A 105 8.52 -8.40 -15.25
C GLU A 105 8.49 -7.13 -14.40
N ALA A 106 8.63 -5.96 -15.03
CA ALA A 106 8.49 -4.67 -14.37
C ALA A 106 7.12 -4.53 -13.66
N TRP A 107 6.05 -5.01 -14.31
CA TRP A 107 4.71 -5.03 -13.74
C TRP A 107 4.61 -5.96 -12.53
N GLN A 108 5.15 -7.18 -12.63
CA GLN A 108 5.16 -8.12 -11.50
C GLN A 108 5.95 -7.59 -10.31
N GLU A 109 7.10 -6.96 -10.54
CA GLU A 109 7.88 -6.31 -9.48
C GLU A 109 7.09 -5.22 -8.77
N ILE A 110 6.53 -4.25 -9.51
CA ILE A 110 5.85 -3.10 -8.90
C ILE A 110 4.55 -3.50 -8.19
N VAL A 111 3.84 -4.49 -8.74
CA VAL A 111 2.67 -5.05 -8.08
C VAL A 111 3.10 -5.80 -6.82
N THR A 112 4.12 -6.66 -6.89
CA THR A 112 4.58 -7.49 -5.76
C THR A 112 5.36 -6.76 -4.67
N ALA A 113 5.87 -5.56 -4.95
CA ALA A 113 6.76 -4.79 -4.09
C ALA A 113 6.25 -4.63 -2.66
N VAL A 114 5.04 -4.10 -2.47
CA VAL A 114 4.53 -3.71 -1.14
C VAL A 114 4.46 -4.90 -0.16
N PRO A 115 3.72 -6.00 -0.41
CA PRO A 115 3.65 -7.09 0.58
C PRO A 115 4.96 -7.87 0.71
N ARG A 116 5.77 -7.97 -0.35
CA ARG A 116 7.12 -8.56 -0.22
C ARG A 116 7.98 -7.71 0.70
N PHE A 117 7.93 -6.41 0.54
CA PHE A 117 8.61 -5.46 1.41
C PHE A 117 8.10 -5.56 2.86
N SER A 118 6.79 -5.55 3.08
CA SER A 118 6.19 -5.69 4.43
C SER A 118 6.57 -7.02 5.10
N ALA A 119 6.64 -8.12 4.34
CA ALA A 119 7.08 -9.42 4.86
C ALA A 119 8.56 -9.41 5.27
N ILE A 120 9.43 -8.83 4.45
CA ILE A 120 10.85 -8.64 4.78
C ILE A 120 10.99 -7.71 6.00
N ALA A 121 10.20 -6.65 6.08
CA ALA A 121 10.19 -5.73 7.21
C ALA A 121 9.77 -6.39 8.52
N LEU A 122 8.81 -7.31 8.48
CA LEU A 122 8.44 -8.10 9.66
C LEU A 122 9.59 -9.00 10.11
N ILE A 123 10.26 -9.67 9.18
CA ILE A 123 11.41 -10.55 9.49
C ILE A 123 12.54 -9.72 10.09
N ILE A 124 12.92 -8.61 9.45
CA ILE A 124 13.95 -7.69 9.95
C ILE A 124 13.57 -7.15 11.33
N ALA A 125 12.32 -6.71 11.52
CA ALA A 125 11.87 -6.22 12.82
C ALA A 125 12.04 -7.29 13.90
N VAL A 126 11.66 -8.54 13.66
CA VAL A 126 11.79 -9.61 14.66
C VAL A 126 13.26 -9.97 14.90
N VAL A 127 14.01 -10.26 13.84
CA VAL A 127 15.33 -10.87 13.93
C VAL A 127 16.42 -9.85 14.25
N GLU A 128 16.36 -8.65 13.68
CA GLU A 128 17.39 -7.62 13.83
C GLU A 128 17.06 -6.66 14.98
N VAL A 129 15.78 -6.38 15.25
CA VAL A 129 15.40 -5.34 16.21
C VAL A 129 14.88 -5.95 17.52
N ILE A 130 13.80 -6.71 17.47
CA ILE A 130 13.04 -7.13 18.66
C ILE A 130 13.83 -8.13 19.49
N LEU A 131 14.27 -9.24 18.89
CA LEU A 131 14.98 -10.30 19.61
C LEU A 131 16.34 -9.82 20.16
N PRO A 132 17.18 -9.11 19.39
CA PRO A 132 18.45 -8.62 19.92
C PRO A 132 18.28 -7.55 21.00
N ALA A 133 17.29 -6.64 20.86
CA ALA A 133 17.00 -5.66 21.90
C ALA A 133 16.55 -6.33 23.21
N ALA A 134 15.65 -7.32 23.13
CA ALA A 134 15.19 -8.07 24.29
C ALA A 134 16.32 -8.85 24.96
N ALA A 135 17.17 -9.54 24.17
CA ALA A 135 18.32 -10.29 24.68
C ALA A 135 19.37 -9.36 25.32
N TYR A 136 19.64 -8.20 24.71
CA TYR A 136 20.54 -7.21 25.27
C TYR A 136 20.01 -6.64 26.59
N MET A 137 18.71 -6.35 26.66
CA MET A 137 18.10 -5.85 27.90
C MET A 137 18.11 -6.90 29.00
N TYR A 138 17.86 -8.18 28.69
CA TYR A 138 18.07 -9.27 29.65
C TYR A 138 19.50 -9.30 30.20
N TYR A 139 20.50 -9.16 29.33
CA TYR A 139 21.90 -9.13 29.75
C TYR A 139 22.23 -7.91 30.63
N VAL A 140 21.58 -6.77 30.39
CA VAL A 140 21.81 -5.53 31.13
C VAL A 140 21.12 -5.52 32.49
N THR A 141 19.89 -6.01 32.58
CA THR A 141 19.06 -5.92 33.81
C THR A 141 19.04 -7.22 34.62
N GLU A 142 19.49 -8.33 34.04
CA GLU A 142 19.35 -9.69 34.58
C GLU A 142 17.89 -10.08 34.90
N ASP A 143 16.91 -9.34 34.35
CA ASP A 143 15.48 -9.55 34.56
C ASP A 143 14.79 -10.00 33.27
N ILE A 144 14.25 -11.22 33.30
CA ILE A 144 13.50 -11.79 32.19
C ILE A 144 12.19 -11.04 31.91
N ASN A 145 11.58 -10.41 32.92
CA ASN A 145 10.36 -9.64 32.75
C ASN A 145 10.62 -8.41 31.88
N VAL A 146 11.74 -7.71 32.08
CA VAL A 146 12.14 -6.59 31.23
C VAL A 146 12.31 -7.05 29.78
N ALA A 147 12.99 -8.18 29.56
CA ALA A 147 13.19 -8.72 28.23
C ALA A 147 11.86 -9.07 27.51
N ILE A 148 10.91 -9.66 28.23
CA ILE A 148 9.56 -9.96 27.71
C ILE A 148 8.83 -8.66 27.33
N HIS A 149 8.87 -7.64 28.18
CA HIS A 149 8.22 -6.35 27.88
C HIS A 149 8.86 -5.64 26.69
N VAL A 150 10.19 -5.72 26.55
CA VAL A 150 10.92 -5.21 25.37
C VAL A 150 10.49 -5.95 24.11
N ALA A 151 10.35 -7.28 24.17
CA ALA A 151 9.86 -8.06 23.05
C ALA A 151 8.42 -7.67 22.66
N LEU A 152 7.50 -7.58 23.63
CA LEU A 152 6.10 -7.20 23.42
C LEU A 152 5.97 -5.77 22.87
N GLY A 153 6.70 -4.81 23.44
CA GLY A 153 6.76 -3.43 22.95
C GLY A 153 7.34 -3.34 21.54
N GLY A 154 8.34 -4.17 21.24
CA GLY A 154 8.89 -4.34 19.91
C GLY A 154 7.86 -4.84 18.89
N PHE A 155 7.11 -5.90 19.23
CA PHE A 155 6.04 -6.43 18.37
C PHE A 155 4.91 -5.43 18.17
N LEU A 156 4.54 -4.70 19.22
CA LEU A 156 3.55 -3.63 19.18
C LEU A 156 3.98 -2.52 18.19
N SER A 157 5.24 -2.05 18.30
CA SER A 157 5.81 -1.05 17.40
C SER A 157 5.86 -1.54 15.96
N ALA A 158 6.37 -2.77 15.75
CA ALA A 158 6.47 -3.35 14.41
C ALA A 158 5.09 -3.49 13.77
N THR A 159 4.08 -3.95 14.51
CA THR A 159 2.72 -4.11 14.01
C THR A 159 2.11 -2.76 13.59
N ALA A 160 2.23 -1.73 14.45
CA ALA A 160 1.72 -0.39 14.15
C ALA A 160 2.46 0.27 12.98
N LEU A 161 3.80 0.23 13.00
CA LEU A 161 4.65 0.81 11.98
C LEU A 161 4.44 0.15 10.62
N ILE A 162 4.50 -1.18 10.53
CA ILE A 162 4.33 -1.92 9.27
C ILE A 162 2.93 -1.73 8.70
N THR A 163 1.89 -1.64 9.55
CA THR A 163 0.52 -1.36 9.12
C THR A 163 0.42 -0.02 8.42
N VAL A 164 0.96 1.04 9.04
CA VAL A 164 0.93 2.40 8.50
C VAL A 164 1.82 2.51 7.26
N ASP A 165 3.03 1.94 7.32
CA ASP A 165 3.98 1.90 6.20
C ASP A 165 3.34 1.25 4.96
N THR A 166 2.69 0.10 5.13
CA THR A 166 2.03 -0.61 4.03
C THR A 166 0.96 0.26 3.36
N ILE A 167 0.16 1.01 4.13
CA ILE A 167 -0.89 1.88 3.60
C ILE A 167 -0.30 3.07 2.83
N LEU A 168 0.67 3.73 3.45
CA LEU A 168 1.30 4.92 2.88
C LEU A 168 2.13 4.55 1.66
N PHE A 169 2.84 3.43 1.68
CA PHE A 169 3.67 2.97 0.57
C PHE A 169 2.82 2.52 -0.62
N GLU A 170 1.69 1.83 -0.38
CA GLU A 170 0.72 1.50 -1.43
C GLU A 170 0.19 2.77 -2.13
N THR A 171 -0.06 3.82 -1.35
CA THR A 171 -0.50 5.12 -1.90
C THR A 171 0.64 5.78 -2.68
N ALA A 172 1.86 5.80 -2.12
CA ALA A 172 3.02 6.43 -2.71
C ALA A 172 3.46 5.75 -4.02
N ILE A 173 3.29 4.43 -4.17
CA ILE A 173 3.73 3.71 -5.37
C ILE A 173 2.72 3.76 -6.53
N THR A 174 1.49 4.23 -6.28
CA THR A 174 0.41 4.29 -7.28
C THR A 174 0.81 4.99 -8.59
N PRO A 175 1.46 6.16 -8.59
CA PRO A 175 1.84 6.83 -9.85
C PRO A 175 2.82 6.01 -10.68
N ALA A 176 3.80 5.37 -10.03
CA ALA A 176 4.77 4.49 -10.69
C ALA A 176 4.07 3.27 -11.32
N ARG A 177 3.09 2.71 -10.60
CA ARG A 177 2.28 1.59 -11.07
C ARG A 177 1.47 1.94 -12.33
N ILE A 178 0.83 3.11 -12.35
CA ILE A 178 0.07 3.57 -13.53
C ILE A 178 1.00 3.70 -14.75
N VAL A 179 2.21 4.24 -14.55
CA VAL A 179 3.21 4.35 -15.63
C VAL A 179 3.62 2.97 -16.13
N LEU A 180 3.87 2.02 -15.22
CA LEU A 180 4.35 0.66 -15.55
C LEU A 180 3.24 -0.32 -15.99
N LEU A 181 2.00 0.14 -16.18
CA LEU A 181 0.91 -0.71 -16.66
C LEU A 181 1.26 -1.29 -18.05
N PRO A 182 1.27 -2.63 -18.22
CA PRO A 182 1.53 -3.26 -19.51
C PRO A 182 0.46 -2.92 -20.55
N ARG A 183 0.80 -3.02 -21.84
CA ARG A 183 -0.19 -2.80 -22.91
C ARG A 183 -1.14 -3.97 -23.09
N SER A 184 -0.65 -5.21 -22.97
CA SER A 184 -1.47 -6.43 -23.13
C SER A 184 -2.46 -6.61 -21.98
N PHE A 185 -3.69 -6.97 -22.33
CA PHE A 185 -4.74 -7.34 -21.38
C PHE A 185 -4.32 -8.55 -20.52
N GLU A 186 -3.73 -9.56 -21.13
CA GLU A 186 -3.29 -10.79 -20.46
C GLU A 186 -2.26 -10.49 -19.37
N ASP A 187 -1.28 -9.62 -19.66
CA ASP A 187 -0.22 -9.26 -18.71
C ASP A 187 -0.73 -8.35 -17.59
N GLN A 188 -1.65 -7.42 -17.90
CA GLN A 188 -2.34 -6.62 -16.88
C GLN A 188 -3.06 -7.53 -15.88
N ILE A 189 -3.86 -8.48 -16.36
CA ILE A 189 -4.61 -9.41 -15.51
C ILE A 189 -3.69 -10.35 -14.72
N ALA A 190 -2.66 -10.91 -15.36
CA ALA A 190 -1.75 -11.87 -14.72
C ALA A 190 -1.07 -11.28 -13.47
N GLY A 191 -0.70 -10.00 -13.49
CA GLY A 191 -0.13 -9.32 -12.31
C GLY A 191 -1.12 -9.07 -11.18
N LEU A 192 -2.42 -9.00 -11.47
CA LEU A 192 -3.49 -8.74 -10.49
C LEU A 192 -4.04 -10.01 -9.82
N GLN A 193 -3.71 -11.19 -10.34
CA GLN A 193 -4.22 -12.46 -9.80
C GLN A 193 -3.64 -12.74 -8.40
N GLY A 194 -4.54 -13.01 -7.44
CA GLY A 194 -4.20 -13.43 -6.08
C GLY A 194 -4.30 -12.32 -5.01
N ARG A 195 -4.50 -11.07 -5.42
CA ARG A 195 -4.74 -9.97 -4.47
C ARG A 195 -6.21 -9.68 -4.33
N ARG A 196 -6.74 -9.99 -3.16
CA ARG A 196 -8.14 -9.73 -2.80
C ARG A 196 -8.21 -8.56 -1.85
N MET A 197 -9.16 -7.66 -2.07
CA MET A 197 -9.51 -6.59 -1.14
C MET A 197 -9.76 -7.18 0.25
N ARG A 198 -10.40 -8.35 0.32
CA ARG A 198 -10.63 -9.09 1.56
C ARG A 198 -9.35 -9.35 2.35
N THR A 199 -8.27 -9.78 1.71
CA THR A 199 -7.02 -10.10 2.42
C THR A 199 -6.41 -8.85 3.04
N ARG A 200 -6.37 -7.74 2.30
CA ARG A 200 -5.90 -6.45 2.79
C ARG A 200 -6.73 -5.98 3.99
N LEU A 201 -8.05 -6.08 3.86
CA LEU A 201 -9.01 -5.78 4.92
C LEU A 201 -8.78 -6.59 6.19
N THR A 202 -8.65 -7.91 6.06
CA THR A 202 -8.40 -8.79 7.19
C THR A 202 -7.08 -8.42 7.87
N LEU A 203 -6.01 -8.13 7.12
CA LEU A 203 -4.72 -7.72 7.71
C LEU A 203 -4.82 -6.41 8.51
N LEU A 204 -5.54 -5.41 8.02
CA LEU A 204 -5.71 -4.13 8.73
C LEU A 204 -6.52 -4.29 10.03
N VAL A 205 -7.59 -5.08 9.99
CA VAL A 205 -8.39 -5.35 11.19
C VAL A 205 -7.62 -6.23 12.17
N SER A 206 -6.93 -7.26 11.69
CA SER A 206 -6.10 -8.13 12.51
C SER A 206 -4.95 -7.36 13.17
N SER A 207 -4.31 -6.42 12.47
CA SER A 207 -3.24 -5.62 13.08
C SER A 207 -3.77 -4.69 14.17
N LEU A 208 -4.95 -4.08 13.97
CA LEU A 208 -5.63 -3.31 15.01
C LEU A 208 -5.93 -4.16 16.25
N ILE A 209 -6.46 -5.38 16.05
CA ILE A 209 -6.73 -6.32 17.15
C ILE A 209 -5.43 -6.72 17.86
N VAL A 210 -4.35 -7.01 17.12
CA VAL A 210 -3.05 -7.34 17.72
C VAL A 210 -2.51 -6.18 18.55
N ILE A 211 -2.59 -4.94 18.04
CA ILE A 211 -2.17 -3.74 18.76
C ILE A 211 -2.97 -3.57 20.07
N THR A 212 -4.30 -3.74 20.03
CA THR A 212 -5.13 -3.60 21.24
C THR A 212 -4.87 -4.71 22.24
N LEU A 213 -4.69 -5.96 21.80
CA LEU A 213 -4.36 -7.08 22.67
C LEU A 213 -2.98 -6.90 23.33
N LEU A 214 -1.97 -6.51 22.56
CA LEU A 214 -0.62 -6.25 23.08
C LEU A 214 -0.57 -5.09 24.07
N MET A 215 -1.41 -4.07 23.90
CA MET A 215 -1.54 -2.98 24.86
C MET A 215 -2.31 -3.39 26.12
N THR A 216 -3.36 -4.21 26.00
CA THR A 216 -4.31 -4.48 27.10
C THR A 216 -3.87 -5.64 27.99
N ILE A 217 -3.43 -6.76 27.40
CA ILE A 217 -3.18 -8.01 28.13
C ILE A 217 -2.02 -7.88 29.15
N PRO A 218 -0.83 -7.38 28.77
CA PRO A 218 0.30 -7.32 29.70
C PRO A 218 0.02 -6.41 30.89
N VAL A 219 -0.60 -5.25 30.60
CA VAL A 219 -1.05 -4.28 31.61
C VAL A 219 -2.02 -4.92 32.59
N ALA A 220 -3.06 -5.60 32.08
CA ALA A 220 -4.06 -6.24 32.93
C ALA A 220 -3.44 -7.35 33.80
N TYR A 221 -2.55 -8.16 33.23
CA TYR A 221 -1.88 -9.24 33.95
C TYR A 221 -0.96 -8.72 35.07
N GLN A 222 -0.10 -7.75 34.75
CA GLN A 222 0.82 -7.17 35.71
C GLN A 222 0.07 -6.60 36.92
N GLN A 223 -1.05 -5.92 36.67
CA GLN A 223 -1.84 -5.36 37.74
C GLN A 223 -2.53 -6.42 38.61
N LEU A 224 -3.03 -7.51 38.01
CA LEU A 224 -3.59 -8.63 38.76
C LEU A 224 -2.55 -9.21 39.73
N VAL A 225 -1.31 -9.39 39.28
CA VAL A 225 -0.21 -9.86 40.13
C VAL A 225 0.09 -8.87 41.26
N ASN A 226 0.16 -7.57 40.97
CA ASN A 226 0.39 -6.54 41.98
C ASN A 226 -0.71 -6.52 43.06
N VAL A 227 -1.98 -6.68 42.68
CA VAL A 227 -3.12 -6.73 43.62
C VAL A 227 -3.12 -8.01 44.45
N MET A 228 -2.70 -9.14 43.89
CA MET A 228 -2.59 -10.41 44.64
C MET A 228 -1.40 -10.40 45.61
N ALA A 229 -0.30 -9.72 45.25
CA ALA A 229 0.87 -9.58 46.11
C ALA A 229 0.67 -8.55 47.23
N ALA A 230 -0.07 -7.47 46.95
CA ALA A 230 -0.44 -6.48 47.96
C ALA A 230 -1.60 -6.98 48.83
N SER A 231 -1.54 -6.76 50.15
CA SER A 231 -2.58 -7.18 51.10
C SER A 231 -3.85 -6.29 51.05
N GLY A 232 -4.31 -5.92 49.85
CA GLY A 232 -5.48 -5.08 49.62
C GLY A 232 -5.38 -4.22 48.35
N ILE A 233 -6.54 -3.85 47.80
CA ILE A 233 -6.62 -2.87 46.70
C ILE A 233 -6.39 -1.48 47.31
N GLY A 234 -5.21 -0.90 47.09
CA GLY A 234 -4.95 0.49 47.48
C GLY A 234 -5.93 1.43 46.77
N PHE A 235 -6.39 2.48 47.44
CA PHE A 235 -7.36 3.43 46.85
C PHE A 235 -6.85 4.11 45.57
N ASP A 236 -5.53 4.14 45.35
CA ASP A 236 -4.88 4.75 44.19
C ASP A 236 -4.71 3.81 42.98
N THR A 237 -4.94 2.49 43.13
CA THR A 237 -4.74 1.52 42.04
C THR A 237 -5.90 1.48 41.04
N LEU A 238 -7.11 1.83 41.47
CA LEU A 238 -8.28 1.82 40.58
C LEU A 238 -8.32 3.01 39.61
N PRO A 239 -8.04 4.27 40.03
CA PRO A 239 -8.06 5.41 39.12
C PRO A 239 -6.97 5.35 38.03
N SER A 240 -5.77 4.86 38.36
CA SER A 240 -4.66 4.71 37.40
C SER A 240 -5.00 3.70 36.29
N LEU A 241 -5.63 2.58 36.64
CA LEU A 241 -6.13 1.61 35.66
C LEU A 241 -7.22 2.17 34.75
N GLN A 242 -8.17 2.92 35.33
CA GLN A 242 -9.25 3.54 34.57
C GLN A 242 -8.70 4.51 33.53
N ILE A 243 -7.74 5.36 33.89
CA ILE A 243 -7.11 6.30 32.95
C ILE A 243 -6.38 5.54 31.84
N GLN A 244 -5.61 4.50 32.17
CA GLN A 244 -4.84 3.74 31.19
C GLN A 244 -5.74 3.00 30.18
N PHE A 245 -6.74 2.25 30.64
CA PHE A 245 -7.67 1.57 29.74
C PHE A 245 -8.51 2.56 28.92
N THR A 246 -8.80 3.74 29.48
CA THR A 246 -9.48 4.82 28.75
C THR A 246 -8.58 5.38 27.63
N LEU A 247 -7.29 5.60 27.89
CA LEU A 247 -6.33 6.02 26.87
C LEU A 247 -6.14 4.97 25.78
N ILE A 248 -6.00 3.69 26.14
CA ILE A 248 -5.90 2.59 25.18
C ILE A 248 -7.18 2.51 24.33
N SER A 249 -8.36 2.62 24.95
CA SER A 249 -9.65 2.60 24.24
C SER A 249 -9.79 3.78 23.29
N PHE A 250 -9.39 4.98 23.71
CA PHE A 250 -9.41 6.17 22.87
C PHE A 250 -8.43 6.06 21.69
N LEU A 251 -7.21 5.56 21.93
CA LEU A 251 -6.22 5.31 20.89
C LEU A 251 -6.70 4.25 19.89
N ALA A 252 -7.28 3.15 20.38
CA ALA A 252 -7.85 2.09 19.54
C ALA A 252 -8.99 2.63 18.67
N LEU A 253 -9.87 3.46 19.24
CA LEU A 253 -10.94 4.12 18.51
C LEU A 253 -10.39 5.07 17.45
N ALA A 254 -9.42 5.92 17.79
CA ALA A 254 -8.80 6.85 16.86
C ALA A 254 -8.12 6.10 15.68
N LEU A 255 -7.39 5.02 15.97
CA LEU A 255 -6.76 4.19 14.96
C LEU A 255 -7.80 3.46 14.10
N GLY A 256 -8.88 2.96 14.71
CA GLY A 256 -10.00 2.35 13.99
C GLY A 256 -10.69 3.33 13.03
N VAL A 257 -10.95 4.56 13.47
CA VAL A 257 -11.51 5.64 12.63
C VAL A 257 -10.55 6.00 11.50
N PHE A 258 -9.26 6.11 11.79
CA PHE A 258 -8.22 6.38 10.78
C PHE A 258 -8.18 5.29 9.71
N LEU A 259 -8.10 4.01 10.11
CA LEU A 259 -8.10 2.86 9.21
C LEU A 259 -9.40 2.77 8.39
N THR A 260 -10.55 3.05 9.00
CA THR A 260 -11.85 3.06 8.32
C THR A 260 -11.89 4.13 7.23
N ASN A 261 -11.37 5.33 7.49
CA ASN A 261 -11.33 6.39 6.47
C ASN A 261 -10.46 6.01 5.27
N ILE A 262 -9.30 5.40 5.52
CA ILE A 262 -8.42 4.88 4.47
C ILE A 262 -9.16 3.82 3.64
N LEU A 263 -9.84 2.92 4.33
CA LEU A 263 -10.57 1.83 3.69
C LEU A 263 -11.68 2.34 2.79
N VAL A 264 -12.52 3.25 3.28
CA VAL A 264 -13.61 3.84 2.51
C VAL A 264 -13.07 4.49 1.25
N ARG A 265 -11.99 5.27 1.34
CA ARG A 265 -11.37 5.90 0.17
C ARG A 265 -10.84 4.89 -0.85
N THR A 266 -10.26 3.78 -0.37
CA THR A 266 -9.70 2.73 -1.24
C THR A 266 -10.77 2.01 -2.06
N ILE A 267 -12.01 1.93 -1.56
CA ILE A 267 -13.14 1.28 -2.24
C ILE A 267 -13.98 2.29 -3.02
N ASP A 268 -14.41 3.37 -2.37
CA ASP A 268 -15.39 4.32 -2.92
C ASP A 268 -14.82 5.09 -4.12
N THR A 269 -13.55 5.49 -4.07
CA THR A 269 -12.95 6.29 -5.15
C THR A 269 -12.86 5.51 -6.48
N PRO A 270 -12.29 4.28 -6.53
CA PRO A 270 -12.28 3.50 -7.78
C PRO A 270 -13.68 3.14 -8.28
N LEU A 271 -14.62 2.81 -7.39
CA LEU A 271 -15.98 2.43 -7.79
C LEU A 271 -16.76 3.61 -8.39
N ARG A 272 -16.65 4.80 -7.80
CA ARG A 272 -17.25 6.02 -8.38
C ARG A 272 -16.67 6.31 -9.76
N HIS A 273 -15.36 6.21 -9.91
CA HIS A 273 -14.72 6.45 -11.20
C HIS A 273 -15.18 5.44 -12.27
N LEU A 274 -15.31 4.16 -11.92
CA LEU A 274 -15.86 3.14 -12.82
C LEU A 274 -17.30 3.45 -13.21
N ALA A 275 -18.14 3.88 -12.25
CA ALA A 275 -19.52 4.27 -12.53
C ALA A 275 -19.61 5.51 -13.44
N GLU A 276 -18.73 6.48 -13.26
CA GLU A 276 -18.62 7.67 -14.12
C GLU A 276 -18.25 7.29 -15.56
N VAL A 277 -17.24 6.43 -15.75
CA VAL A 277 -16.84 5.94 -17.08
C VAL A 277 -17.98 5.18 -17.74
N MET A 278 -18.66 4.28 -17.00
CA MET A 278 -19.82 3.55 -17.53
C MET A 278 -20.96 4.47 -17.96
N THR A 279 -21.20 5.56 -17.21
CA THR A 279 -22.22 6.56 -17.56
C THR A 279 -21.86 7.29 -18.86
N GLN A 280 -20.57 7.62 -19.07
CA GLN A 280 -20.10 8.25 -20.31
C GLN A 280 -20.19 7.30 -21.51
N VAL A 281 -19.83 6.04 -21.31
CA VAL A 281 -19.96 4.97 -22.31
C VAL A 281 -21.43 4.78 -22.71
N GLN A 282 -22.35 4.81 -21.75
CA GLN A 282 -23.79 4.75 -22.02
C GLN A 282 -24.29 5.93 -22.86
N GLN A 283 -23.61 7.09 -22.79
CA GLN A 283 -23.89 8.27 -23.61
C GLN A 283 -23.24 8.20 -25.00
N GLY A 284 -22.52 7.12 -25.33
CA GLY A 284 -21.89 6.89 -26.63
C GLY A 284 -20.42 7.28 -26.72
N ASP A 285 -19.80 7.76 -25.64
CA ASP A 285 -18.36 8.07 -25.62
C ASP A 285 -17.54 6.81 -25.27
N LEU A 286 -17.26 5.99 -26.28
CA LEU A 286 -16.44 4.79 -26.12
C LEU A 286 -14.96 5.10 -25.89
N SER A 287 -14.49 6.31 -26.22
CA SER A 287 -13.07 6.71 -26.13
C SER A 287 -12.54 6.79 -24.69
N ARG A 288 -13.45 6.77 -23.72
CA ARG A 288 -13.12 6.80 -22.30
C ARG A 288 -12.49 5.49 -21.85
N ARG A 289 -11.59 5.59 -20.88
CA ARG A 289 -10.93 4.45 -20.24
C ARG A 289 -10.92 4.65 -18.73
N ALA A 290 -11.15 3.56 -18.01
CA ALA A 290 -11.06 3.52 -16.56
C ALA A 290 -9.59 3.47 -16.11
N LEU A 291 -9.26 4.22 -15.07
CA LEU A 291 -7.94 4.19 -14.45
C LEU A 291 -7.73 2.90 -13.64
N VAL A 292 -6.66 2.16 -13.95
CA VAL A 292 -6.28 0.94 -13.23
C VAL A 292 -5.38 1.31 -12.04
N THR A 293 -6.00 1.79 -10.96
CA THR A 293 -5.28 2.22 -9.73
C THR A 293 -5.22 1.14 -8.65
N GLY A 294 -6.25 0.30 -8.57
CA GLY A 294 -6.35 -0.81 -7.61
C GLY A 294 -5.59 -2.05 -8.04
N LEU A 295 -5.12 -2.83 -7.06
CA LEU A 295 -4.51 -4.16 -7.28
C LEU A 295 -5.46 -5.32 -6.97
N ASP A 296 -6.69 -4.99 -6.63
CA ASP A 296 -7.68 -5.92 -6.13
C ASP A 296 -8.82 -6.06 -7.14
N GLU A 297 -10.01 -6.45 -6.68
CA GLU A 297 -11.19 -6.63 -7.51
C GLU A 297 -11.53 -5.36 -8.31
N SER A 298 -11.27 -4.16 -7.77
CA SER A 298 -11.52 -2.90 -8.48
C SER A 298 -10.61 -2.73 -9.71
N GLY A 299 -9.33 -3.09 -9.58
CA GLY A 299 -8.37 -3.05 -10.69
C GLY A 299 -8.72 -4.06 -11.77
N ILE A 300 -9.12 -5.27 -11.38
CA ILE A 300 -9.56 -6.31 -12.32
C ILE A 300 -10.79 -5.84 -13.11
N ILE A 301 -11.76 -5.20 -12.45
CA ILE A 301 -12.95 -4.64 -13.12
C ILE A 301 -12.53 -3.54 -14.10
N ALA A 302 -11.62 -2.64 -13.71
CA ALA A 302 -11.13 -1.57 -14.58
C ALA A 302 -10.45 -2.12 -15.86
N VAL A 303 -9.58 -3.11 -15.72
CA VAL A 303 -8.91 -3.77 -16.85
C VAL A 303 -9.91 -4.45 -17.78
N ARG A 304 -10.89 -5.18 -17.22
CA ARG A 304 -11.94 -5.85 -18.01
C ARG A 304 -12.86 -4.86 -18.72
N LEU A 305 -13.22 -3.76 -18.06
CA LEU A 305 -14.00 -2.68 -18.66
C LEU A 305 -13.25 -2.10 -19.85
N ASN A 306 -11.97 -1.74 -19.67
CA ASN A 306 -11.16 -1.19 -20.76
C ASN A 306 -11.06 -2.14 -21.96
N HIS A 307 -10.88 -3.45 -21.72
CA HIS A 307 -10.86 -4.45 -22.78
C HIS A 307 -12.22 -4.58 -23.50
N MET A 308 -13.33 -4.53 -22.77
CA MET A 308 -14.67 -4.52 -23.37
C MET A 308 -14.88 -3.26 -24.24
N LEU A 309 -14.41 -2.09 -23.79
CA LEU A 309 -14.52 -0.85 -24.57
C LEU A 309 -13.67 -0.89 -25.84
N GLU A 310 -12.46 -1.45 -25.76
CA GLU A 310 -11.61 -1.69 -26.93
C GLU A 310 -12.30 -2.60 -27.97
N GLN A 311 -12.93 -3.68 -27.52
CA GLN A 311 -13.71 -4.56 -28.39
C GLN A 311 -14.94 -3.86 -29.00
N LEU A 312 -15.63 -3.01 -28.23
CA LEU A 312 -16.78 -2.25 -28.74
C LEU A 312 -16.36 -1.22 -29.79
N GLU A 313 -15.23 -0.53 -29.59
CA GLU A 313 -14.67 0.39 -30.59
C GLU A 313 -14.27 -0.33 -31.87
N GLU A 314 -13.65 -1.51 -31.77
CA GLU A 314 -13.29 -2.32 -32.93
C GLU A 314 -14.53 -2.78 -33.71
N LEU A 315 -15.57 -3.23 -33.00
CA LEU A 315 -16.86 -3.59 -33.61
C LEU A 315 -17.54 -2.40 -34.27
N GLN A 316 -17.52 -1.22 -33.63
CA GLN A 316 -18.09 0.00 -34.21
C GLN A 316 -17.34 0.40 -35.49
N ARG A 317 -16.01 0.41 -35.46
CA ARG A 317 -15.19 0.70 -36.64
C ARG A 317 -15.47 -0.27 -37.78
N GLY A 318 -15.58 -1.57 -37.49
CA GLY A 318 -15.92 -2.58 -38.50
C GLY A 318 -17.31 -2.39 -39.10
N LEU A 319 -18.29 -1.93 -38.31
CA LEU A 319 -19.63 -1.57 -38.80
C LEU A 319 -19.57 -0.33 -39.71
N GLU A 320 -18.84 0.70 -39.33
CA GLU A 320 -18.68 1.93 -40.12
C GLU A 320 -18.01 1.65 -41.46
N GLU A 321 -16.96 0.83 -41.48
CA GLU A 321 -16.29 0.38 -42.72
C GLU A 321 -17.27 -0.35 -43.65
N LYS A 322 -18.08 -1.27 -43.10
CA LYS A 322 -19.06 -2.02 -43.88
C LYS A 322 -20.18 -1.14 -44.43
N VAL A 323 -20.65 -0.17 -43.66
CA VAL A 323 -21.65 0.81 -44.12
C VAL A 323 -21.06 1.66 -45.24
N ALA A 324 -19.83 2.16 -45.09
CA ALA A 324 -19.16 2.95 -46.12
C ALA A 324 -18.98 2.16 -47.43
N GLU A 325 -18.60 0.88 -47.34
CA GLU A 325 -18.49 -0.01 -48.50
C GLU A 325 -19.83 -0.19 -49.22
N GLN A 326 -20.91 -0.44 -48.48
CA GLN A 326 -22.25 -0.60 -49.05
C GLN A 326 -22.78 0.69 -49.68
N THR A 327 -22.57 1.84 -49.03
CA THR A 327 -22.95 3.14 -49.60
C THR A 327 -22.18 3.42 -50.89
N ALA A 328 -20.87 3.16 -50.93
CA ALA A 328 -20.06 3.33 -52.14
C ALA A 328 -20.51 2.40 -53.28
N LEU A 329 -20.86 1.14 -52.97
CA LEU A 329 -21.39 0.18 -53.93
C LEU A 329 -22.74 0.64 -54.50
N LEU A 330 -23.66 1.10 -53.64
CA LEU A 330 -24.96 1.61 -54.05
C LEU A 330 -24.81 2.86 -54.93
N SER A 331 -23.98 3.83 -54.54
CA SER A 331 -23.71 5.01 -55.35
C SER A 331 -23.15 4.67 -56.74
N ARG A 332 -22.25 3.68 -56.82
CA ARG A 332 -21.75 3.18 -58.12
C ARG A 332 -22.86 2.57 -58.97
N ARG A 333 -23.74 1.75 -58.38
CA ARG A 333 -24.86 1.14 -59.10
C ARG A 333 -25.86 2.19 -59.60
N VAL A 334 -26.17 3.19 -58.77
CA VAL A 334 -27.04 4.30 -59.17
C VAL A 334 -26.43 5.06 -60.36
N ALA A 335 -25.15 5.43 -60.28
CA ALA A 335 -24.46 6.12 -61.37
C ALA A 335 -24.42 5.30 -62.67
N GLN A 336 -24.27 3.97 -62.59
CA GLN A 336 -24.33 3.08 -63.75
C GLN A 336 -25.73 3.04 -64.40
N LEU A 337 -26.79 3.01 -63.59
CA LEU A 337 -28.16 3.02 -64.08
C LEU A 337 -28.51 4.35 -64.73
N GLU A 338 -28.07 5.47 -64.17
CA GLU A 338 -28.26 6.81 -64.76
C GLU A 338 -27.52 6.94 -66.10
N ALA A 339 -26.27 6.47 -66.18
CA ALA A 339 -25.51 6.46 -67.43
C ALA A 339 -26.17 5.58 -68.50
N ALA A 340 -26.70 4.40 -68.11
CA ALA A 340 -27.44 3.53 -69.03
C ALA A 340 -28.74 4.17 -69.51
N ALA A 341 -29.45 4.92 -68.66
CA ALA A 341 -30.69 5.62 -69.00
C ALA A 341 -30.46 6.83 -69.92
N GLN A 342 -29.28 7.45 -69.91
CA GLN A 342 -28.94 8.57 -70.81
C GLN A 342 -28.51 8.12 -72.23
N VAL A 343 -28.13 6.85 -72.39
CA VAL A 343 -27.64 6.31 -73.68
C VAL A 343 -28.76 5.59 -74.46
N ALA A 344 -29.90 5.31 -73.83
CA ALA A 344 -31.08 4.69 -74.43
C ALA A 344 -32.06 5.72 -75.01
#